data_AF-M9MGH5-F1
#
_entry.id   AF-M9MGH5-F1
#
_cell.length_a   1.000
_cell.length_b   1.000
_cell.length_c   1.000
_cell.angle_alpha   90.00
_cell.angle_beta   90.00
_cell.angle_gamma   90.00
#
_symmetry.space_group_name_H-M   'P 1'
#
loop_
_entity.id
_entity.type
_entity.pdbx_description
1 polymer ?
#
loop_
_entity_poly.entity_id
_entity_poly.type
_entity_poly.pdbx_seq_one_letter_code
_entity_poly.pdbx_strand_id
1 'polypeptide(L)'
;MALPPFRPSTRQPVRLDAPISEGERESKRERQRPCIPTSSLPLILPILLSPASLPIHAISCRHFFYQFVTHSSTLDSPEPYRGRIRSSMSSPSAFALAEQQEHIIAPDDSDFLDSDAEGTPHPDDHLIESAVLQDAPGAASSSSSPARRARSAKGKLWPAHPLIRIHKRLWFTWFDASLPNEDELNLDAGHGAGHGAAWTNFDDGEVSKYVDAAETKPARLHWFNIDHDLVYLSFWFDWGPLNVGMFYRFCLHVHHMLTDPDMQDATLVLYTTHAPAQKANAALLATLYAMIIGKVSPADAFYPISELEFKPFRDAGYGRADYNLSIQDVLYGVQRAINHGLLDLTTFNLDEYEKYEQVHNGDWNWITPNFIAFASPNDRTYVEALRTGDGRLPPTYSFRPPGEDKLFGRTIRYFKERGVQLVVRLNNPLYDRDAFVHAGIQHADMYFDDGSNPTDDILADFIARADEVIRNDGVVAVHCKAGLGRTGVLIGAYLVWKHGFSAGEAIGFMRFMRPGCVVGPQQHFMYQNFVEWVKWGVRDQALADARKMLAEEKARLEAQYKPSTPPSTTRAIKRRAAGSDAAKVAGDESVADEHEGSDTDAEEHEEAVGTERV
;
A
#
# COMPACT_ATOMS: atom_id res chain seq x y z
N MET A 1 35.67 30.96 -32.16
CA MET A 1 36.58 31.41 -31.10
C MET A 1 36.84 30.22 -30.19
N ALA A 2 37.98 29.58 -30.37
CA ALA A 2 38.41 28.40 -29.61
C ALA A 2 39.40 28.85 -28.54
N LEU A 3 39.19 28.43 -27.29
CA LEU A 3 40.15 28.59 -26.18
C LEU A 3 40.88 27.26 -25.96
N PRO A 4 42.20 27.27 -25.70
CA PRO A 4 43.03 26.06 -25.68
C PRO A 4 43.09 25.40 -24.28
N PRO A 5 43.52 24.12 -24.19
CA PRO A 5 43.57 23.36 -22.95
C PRO A 5 44.89 23.55 -22.19
N PHE A 6 44.82 23.58 -20.86
CA PHE A 6 45.99 23.59 -19.97
C PHE A 6 46.25 22.19 -19.40
N ARG A 7 47.50 21.72 -19.48
CA ARG A 7 48.05 20.55 -18.77
C ARG A 7 49.55 20.78 -18.45
N PRO A 8 50.16 19.99 -17.54
CA PRO A 8 50.72 20.49 -16.28
C PRO A 8 52.26 20.49 -16.24
N SER A 9 52.85 21.07 -15.19
CA SER A 9 54.29 20.94 -14.90
C SER A 9 54.55 20.66 -13.42
N THR A 10 55.37 19.64 -13.23
CA THR A 10 55.89 18.97 -12.04
C THR A 10 56.83 19.84 -11.21
N ARG A 11 56.80 19.67 -9.88
CA ARG A 11 57.98 19.80 -8.99
C ARG A 11 57.67 19.34 -7.55
N GLN A 12 58.43 18.34 -7.10
CA GLN A 12 58.76 17.99 -5.71
C GLN A 12 60.24 17.54 -5.73
N PRO A 13 60.95 17.36 -4.59
CA PRO A 13 60.72 17.81 -3.21
C PRO A 13 62.00 18.43 -2.58
N VAL A 14 61.90 19.05 -1.40
CA VAL A 14 63.05 19.19 -0.47
C VAL A 14 62.58 18.92 0.96
N ARG A 15 63.14 17.86 1.56
CA ARG A 15 63.16 17.56 3.00
C ARG A 15 64.19 18.44 3.70
N LEU A 16 63.92 18.81 4.94
CA LEU A 16 64.94 18.99 5.99
C LEU A 16 64.32 18.64 7.35
N ASP A 17 64.78 17.52 7.89
CA ASP A 17 64.62 17.10 9.29
C ASP A 17 65.60 17.87 10.18
N ALA A 18 65.23 18.16 11.43
CA ALA A 18 66.06 17.89 12.63
C ALA A 18 65.35 18.29 13.96
N PRO A 19 65.73 17.66 15.09
CA PRO A 19 64.89 17.47 16.29
C PRO A 19 65.44 18.22 17.53
N ILE A 20 64.76 18.11 18.69
CA ILE A 20 65.39 18.07 20.04
C ILE A 20 64.43 17.38 21.04
N SER A 21 65.05 16.59 21.91
CA SER A 21 64.56 15.67 22.93
C SER A 21 64.47 16.25 24.35
N GLU A 22 63.86 15.47 25.25
CA GLU A 22 64.16 15.20 26.69
C GLU A 22 62.90 15.30 27.56
N GLY A 23 62.41 14.20 28.14
CA GLY A 23 62.68 13.70 29.50
C GLY A 23 61.31 13.62 30.20
N GLU A 24 60.89 12.66 31.03
CA GLU A 24 61.56 11.82 32.02
C GLU A 24 60.73 10.55 32.32
N ARG A 25 61.38 9.62 33.02
CA ARG A 25 60.92 8.31 33.51
C ARG A 25 60.19 8.43 34.85
N GLU A 26 59.21 7.54 35.09
CA GLU A 26 59.05 6.75 36.34
C GLU A 26 57.93 5.69 36.13
N SER A 27 58.20 4.38 35.99
CA SER A 27 58.58 3.34 36.97
C SER A 27 57.44 2.81 37.88
N LYS A 28 56.98 1.59 37.52
CA LYS A 28 56.65 0.40 38.35
C LYS A 28 55.50 0.48 39.36
N ARG A 29 54.52 -0.44 39.22
CA ARG A 29 54.42 -1.63 40.10
C ARG A 29 53.37 -2.65 39.64
N GLU A 30 53.74 -3.88 39.96
CA GLU A 30 53.26 -5.21 39.63
C GLU A 30 52.29 -5.75 40.71
N ARG A 31 51.31 -6.59 40.34
CA ARG A 31 50.95 -7.83 41.07
C ARG A 31 49.79 -8.60 40.41
N GLN A 32 50.05 -9.89 40.22
CA GLN A 32 49.09 -10.94 39.81
C GLN A 32 48.56 -11.73 41.04
N ARG A 33 47.45 -12.45 40.78
CA ARG A 33 46.98 -13.76 41.33
C ARG A 33 45.88 -13.74 42.43
N PRO A 34 45.13 -14.86 42.68
CA PRO A 34 43.99 -15.35 41.88
C PRO A 34 42.78 -15.91 42.70
N CYS A 35 41.69 -16.25 41.99
CA CYS A 35 40.57 -17.21 42.15
C CYS A 35 40.13 -17.84 43.51
N ILE A 36 38.80 -18.14 43.58
CA ILE A 36 38.06 -19.38 44.04
C ILE A 36 36.73 -18.99 44.77
N PRO A 37 35.57 -19.70 44.73
CA PRO A 37 34.78 -20.37 43.67
C PRO A 37 33.22 -20.10 43.83
N THR A 38 32.35 -21.05 43.42
CA THR A 38 30.87 -21.17 43.60
C THR A 38 29.97 -20.51 42.54
N SER A 39 28.79 -21.00 42.16
CA SER A 39 28.19 -22.35 42.02
C SER A 39 26.85 -22.15 41.29
N SER A 40 26.49 -23.10 40.41
CA SER A 40 25.11 -23.54 40.07
C SER A 40 23.98 -22.55 39.70
N LEU A 41 23.62 -22.61 38.40
CA LEU A 41 22.26 -22.74 37.81
C LEU A 41 21.27 -21.54 37.80
N PRO A 42 20.28 -21.53 36.88
CA PRO A 42 19.90 -20.37 36.06
C PRO A 42 18.50 -19.82 36.38
N LEU A 43 18.22 -18.56 36.01
CA LEU A 43 16.89 -18.04 35.64
C LEU A 43 16.95 -16.53 35.35
N ILE A 44 15.95 -16.06 34.59
CA ILE A 44 15.41 -14.69 34.42
C ILE A 44 15.70 -14.02 33.05
N LEU A 45 14.70 -14.11 32.16
CA LEU A 45 13.76 -13.05 31.68
C LEU A 45 14.27 -11.59 31.44
N PRO A 46 13.50 -10.73 30.72
CA PRO A 46 13.98 -9.87 29.66
C PRO A 46 14.24 -8.43 30.15
N ILE A 47 15.05 -7.69 29.40
CA ILE A 47 15.34 -6.30 29.72
C ILE A 47 14.17 -5.42 29.22
N LEU A 48 13.37 -4.95 30.17
CA LEU A 48 12.57 -3.73 30.09
C LEU A 48 13.51 -2.52 30.05
N LEU A 49 13.30 -1.60 29.11
CA LEU A 49 13.76 -0.21 29.22
C LEU A 49 12.56 0.71 29.00
N SER A 50 12.22 1.45 30.07
CA SER A 50 11.20 2.50 30.14
C SER A 50 11.77 3.84 29.64
N PRO A 51 10.95 4.82 29.24
CA PRO A 51 11.38 6.01 28.51
C PRO A 51 11.80 7.13 29.47
N ALA A 52 12.91 7.81 29.15
CA ALA A 52 13.32 9.03 29.83
C ALA A 52 12.87 10.26 29.02
N SER A 53 12.23 11.19 29.72
CA SER A 53 11.61 12.41 29.23
C SER A 53 12.60 13.59 29.10
N LEU A 54 12.17 14.57 28.28
CA LEU A 54 12.46 16.02 28.25
C LEU A 54 13.62 16.54 27.35
N PRO A 55 13.60 17.82 26.88
CA PRO A 55 12.56 18.85 26.97
C PRO A 55 12.13 19.50 25.64
N ILE A 56 10.96 20.13 25.72
CA ILE A 56 10.38 21.09 24.78
C ILE A 56 11.29 22.34 24.69
N HIS A 57 11.64 22.74 23.47
CA HIS A 57 12.03 24.12 23.17
C HIS A 57 11.24 24.62 21.96
N ALA A 58 10.37 25.58 22.24
CA ALA A 58 9.65 26.37 21.25
C ALA A 58 10.65 27.20 20.43
N ILE A 59 10.58 27.09 19.10
CA ILE A 59 11.16 28.09 18.19
C ILE A 59 10.02 28.63 17.33
N SER A 60 9.87 29.94 17.48
CA SER A 60 8.89 30.85 16.89
C SER A 60 8.79 30.75 15.36
N CYS A 61 7.58 30.48 14.86
CA CYS A 61 7.17 30.82 13.50
C CYS A 61 7.30 32.33 13.25
N ARG A 62 8.16 32.76 12.32
CA ARG A 62 8.03 34.05 11.64
C ARG A 62 8.40 33.93 10.16
N HIS A 63 7.36 34.12 9.35
CA HIS A 63 7.33 34.94 8.13
C HIS A 63 8.37 34.65 7.04
N PHE A 64 7.92 34.00 5.96
CA PHE A 64 8.32 34.39 4.60
C PHE A 64 7.07 34.54 3.73
N PHE A 65 6.68 35.80 3.55
CA PHE A 65 5.79 36.26 2.49
C PHE A 65 6.55 36.20 1.16
N TYR A 66 5.99 35.57 0.13
CA TYR A 66 6.33 35.90 -1.25
C TYR A 66 5.18 36.72 -1.84
N GLN A 67 5.44 38.01 -2.00
CA GLN A 67 4.56 38.97 -2.68
C GLN A 67 4.59 38.76 -4.19
N PHE A 68 3.40 38.67 -4.78
CA PHE A 68 3.15 38.95 -6.18
C PHE A 68 3.52 40.40 -6.49
N VAL A 69 4.38 40.62 -7.50
CA VAL A 69 4.56 41.93 -8.12
C VAL A 69 3.74 41.96 -9.40
N THR A 70 2.68 42.77 -9.36
CA THR A 70 1.91 43.27 -10.49
C THR A 70 2.73 44.31 -11.25
N HIS A 71 2.91 44.14 -12.56
CA HIS A 71 3.17 45.26 -13.46
C HIS A 71 2.14 45.27 -14.59
N SER A 72 1.33 46.32 -14.59
CA SER A 72 0.45 46.72 -15.67
C SER A 72 1.18 47.79 -16.50
N SER A 73 1.15 47.67 -17.82
CA SER A 73 1.42 48.78 -18.75
C SER A 73 0.69 48.49 -20.07
N THR A 74 -0.18 49.42 -20.41
CA THR A 74 -1.08 49.53 -21.56
C THR A 74 -0.34 49.87 -22.86
N LEU A 75 -0.77 49.33 -24.02
CA LEU A 75 -1.35 50.08 -25.15
C LEU A 75 -1.44 49.24 -26.46
N ASP A 76 -2.50 49.55 -27.20
CA ASP A 76 -2.75 49.42 -28.65
C ASP A 76 -3.14 48.08 -29.30
N SER A 77 -4.44 48.01 -29.62
CA SER A 77 -5.09 47.25 -30.69
C SER A 77 -4.65 47.75 -32.09
N PRO A 78 -4.83 46.95 -33.17
CA PRO A 78 -6.06 47.10 -33.95
C PRO A 78 -6.65 45.80 -34.54
N GLU A 79 -7.99 45.76 -34.48
CA GLU A 79 -9.03 45.22 -35.38
C GLU A 79 -8.99 43.82 -36.06
N PRO A 80 -10.19 43.23 -36.32
CA PRO A 80 -10.38 41.79 -36.55
C PRO A 80 -10.86 41.42 -37.98
N TYR A 81 -10.68 40.16 -38.38
CA TYR A 81 -11.34 39.60 -39.56
C TYR A 81 -12.55 38.73 -39.18
N ARG A 82 -13.68 39.06 -39.82
CA ARG A 82 -15.02 38.49 -39.65
C ARG A 82 -15.12 37.03 -40.09
N GLY A 83 -15.86 36.23 -39.31
CA GLY A 83 -16.44 34.96 -39.70
C GLY A 83 -17.69 34.65 -38.86
N ARG A 84 -18.85 35.00 -39.40
CA ARG A 84 -20.23 34.96 -38.87
C ARG A 84 -20.71 33.48 -38.83
N ILE A 85 -21.49 32.96 -37.85
CA ILE A 85 -22.97 32.98 -37.81
C ILE A 85 -23.50 32.11 -36.63
N ARG A 86 -24.45 32.69 -35.86
CA ARG A 86 -25.59 32.16 -35.03
C ARG A 86 -25.29 31.22 -33.84
N SER A 87 -25.57 31.52 -32.56
CA SER A 87 -26.73 32.07 -31.82
C SER A 87 -27.92 31.12 -31.59
N SER A 88 -28.05 30.60 -30.37
CA SER A 88 -29.29 30.70 -29.57
C SER A 88 -29.03 30.37 -28.10
N MET A 89 -29.29 31.35 -27.22
CA MET A 89 -29.46 31.16 -25.78
C MET A 89 -30.95 30.97 -25.48
N SER A 90 -31.29 30.06 -24.57
CA SER A 90 -32.43 30.22 -23.66
C SER A 90 -32.43 29.14 -22.57
N SER A 91 -32.25 29.56 -21.31
CA SER A 91 -32.88 28.95 -20.12
C SER A 91 -33.97 29.93 -19.64
N PRO A 92 -34.81 29.66 -18.60
CA PRO A 92 -34.98 28.47 -17.75
C PRO A 92 -36.48 28.07 -17.52
N SER A 93 -36.76 26.89 -16.95
CA SER A 93 -37.70 26.72 -15.81
C SER A 93 -37.82 25.25 -15.41
N ALA A 94 -37.94 25.05 -14.09
CA ALA A 94 -37.96 23.80 -13.35
C ALA A 94 -39.19 22.93 -13.58
N PHE A 95 -38.98 21.62 -13.62
CA PHE A 95 -39.95 20.60 -13.22
C PHE A 95 -39.20 19.52 -12.43
N ALA A 96 -39.64 19.29 -11.20
CA ALA A 96 -39.14 18.24 -10.32
C ALA A 96 -39.76 16.91 -10.76
N LEU A 97 -38.93 15.92 -11.11
CA LEU A 97 -39.31 14.52 -11.20
C LEU A 97 -38.23 13.69 -10.52
N ALA A 98 -38.65 12.87 -9.57
CA ALA A 98 -37.84 11.85 -8.94
C ALA A 98 -37.55 10.76 -9.98
N GLU A 99 -36.29 10.57 -10.35
CA GLU A 99 -35.87 9.47 -11.21
C GLU A 99 -35.38 8.30 -10.35
N GLN A 100 -36.13 7.19 -10.41
CA GLN A 100 -35.64 5.85 -10.13
C GLN A 100 -34.51 5.55 -11.11
N GLN A 101 -33.33 5.25 -10.58
CA GLN A 101 -32.15 4.90 -11.34
C GLN A 101 -32.36 3.53 -12.01
N GLU A 102 -32.69 3.55 -13.31
CA GLU A 102 -32.71 2.34 -14.14
C GLU A 102 -31.28 1.87 -14.38
N HIS A 103 -30.91 0.73 -13.78
CA HIS A 103 -29.66 0.03 -14.06
C HIS A 103 -29.70 -0.53 -15.49
N ILE A 104 -29.14 0.22 -16.44
CA ILE A 104 -28.75 -0.29 -17.75
C ILE A 104 -27.39 -0.99 -17.57
N ILE A 105 -27.37 -2.29 -17.83
CA ILE A 105 -26.17 -3.14 -17.75
C ILE A 105 -25.20 -2.73 -18.87
N ALA A 106 -23.98 -2.34 -18.52
CA ALA A 106 -22.89 -2.17 -19.48
C ALA A 106 -22.30 -3.55 -19.85
N PRO A 107 -21.90 -3.78 -21.12
CA PRO A 107 -21.38 -5.06 -21.57
C PRO A 107 -19.96 -5.32 -21.07
N ASP A 108 -19.59 -6.57 -20.79
CA ASP A 108 -19.76 -7.25 -19.49
C ASP A 108 -18.39 -7.86 -19.14
N ASP A 109 -18.04 -7.81 -17.84
CA ASP A 109 -16.92 -8.49 -17.21
C ASP A 109 -17.05 -10.04 -17.28
N SER A 110 -18.10 -10.57 -17.93
CA SER A 110 -18.46 -11.98 -18.10
C SER A 110 -17.57 -12.79 -19.04
N ASP A 111 -16.97 -12.15 -20.05
CA ASP A 111 -16.42 -12.86 -21.22
C ASP A 111 -15.10 -13.62 -20.95
N PHE A 112 -14.66 -13.67 -19.70
CA PHE A 112 -13.45 -14.39 -19.28
C PHE A 112 -13.73 -15.52 -18.27
N LEU A 113 -14.99 -15.79 -17.92
CA LEU A 113 -15.34 -16.76 -16.87
C LEU A 113 -15.73 -18.14 -17.39
N ASP A 114 -15.77 -18.33 -18.71
CA ASP A 114 -15.98 -19.65 -19.34
C ASP A 114 -14.70 -20.53 -19.36
N SER A 115 -13.54 -20.02 -18.91
CA SER A 115 -12.28 -20.79 -18.92
C SER A 115 -12.08 -21.71 -17.72
N ASP A 116 -12.86 -21.57 -16.65
CA ASP A 116 -12.76 -22.46 -15.48
C ASP A 116 -13.70 -23.66 -15.63
N ALA A 117 -13.49 -24.42 -16.71
CA ALA A 117 -14.06 -25.74 -16.89
C ALA A 117 -13.08 -26.80 -16.38
N GLU A 118 -13.37 -27.39 -15.22
CA GLU A 118 -12.92 -28.75 -14.96
C GLU A 118 -13.49 -29.67 -16.05
N GLY A 119 -12.62 -30.09 -16.98
CA GLY A 119 -12.73 -31.36 -17.70
C GLY A 119 -13.50 -31.37 -19.02
N THR A 120 -12.86 -30.93 -20.11
CA THR A 120 -12.59 -31.73 -21.33
C THR A 120 -11.65 -30.90 -22.23
N PRO A 121 -10.50 -31.42 -22.70
CA PRO A 121 -9.62 -30.66 -23.60
C PRO A 121 -10.35 -30.34 -24.90
N HIS A 122 -10.32 -29.07 -25.32
CA HIS A 122 -10.85 -28.68 -26.62
C HIS A 122 -9.87 -29.18 -27.69
N PRO A 123 -10.32 -29.75 -28.82
CA PRO A 123 -9.43 -30.31 -29.85
C PRO A 123 -8.44 -29.29 -30.46
N ASP A 124 -8.64 -28.00 -30.19
CA ASP A 124 -7.77 -26.90 -30.65
C ASP A 124 -6.67 -26.50 -29.65
N ASP A 125 -6.68 -27.02 -28.42
CA ASP A 125 -5.62 -26.75 -27.42
C ASP A 125 -4.25 -27.30 -27.88
N HIS A 126 -4.27 -28.39 -28.65
CA HIS A 126 -3.07 -28.97 -29.27
C HIS A 126 -2.48 -28.12 -30.40
N LEU A 127 -3.25 -27.18 -30.98
CA LEU A 127 -2.81 -26.32 -32.07
C LEU A 127 -2.11 -25.04 -31.56
N ILE A 128 -2.36 -24.66 -30.31
CA ILE A 128 -1.67 -23.52 -29.66
C ILE A 128 -0.36 -24.00 -29.03
N GLU A 129 -0.34 -25.19 -28.42
CA GLU A 129 0.89 -25.82 -27.90
C GLU A 129 1.94 -26.07 -28.99
N SER A 130 1.49 -26.41 -30.20
CA SER A 130 2.38 -26.67 -31.33
C SER A 130 2.90 -25.40 -32.04
N ALA A 131 2.26 -24.25 -31.86
CA ALA A 131 2.75 -22.97 -32.37
C ALA A 131 3.77 -22.30 -31.42
N VAL A 132 3.61 -22.45 -30.10
CA VAL A 132 4.55 -21.92 -29.10
C VAL A 132 5.86 -22.72 -29.05
N LEU A 133 5.85 -23.99 -29.51
CA LEU A 133 7.05 -24.82 -29.62
C LEU A 133 7.81 -24.69 -30.95
N GLN A 134 7.32 -23.91 -31.92
CA GLN A 134 7.93 -23.81 -33.27
C GLN A 134 8.87 -22.61 -33.49
N ASP A 135 8.98 -21.68 -32.54
CA ASP A 135 9.93 -20.55 -32.63
C ASP A 135 11.18 -20.71 -31.73
N ALA A 136 11.58 -21.95 -31.45
CA ALA A 136 12.91 -22.26 -30.95
C ALA A 136 13.87 -22.55 -32.13
N PRO A 137 15.01 -21.85 -32.28
CA PRO A 137 15.98 -22.22 -33.31
C PRO A 137 16.54 -23.61 -33.01
N GLY A 138 16.25 -24.54 -33.92
CA GLY A 138 16.49 -25.97 -33.78
C GLY A 138 17.95 -26.34 -33.51
N ALA A 139 18.15 -27.13 -32.46
CA ALA A 139 19.36 -27.89 -32.23
C ALA A 139 19.43 -29.06 -33.23
N ALA A 140 20.24 -28.90 -34.29
CA ALA A 140 20.59 -30.00 -35.17
C ALA A 140 21.64 -30.90 -34.47
N SER A 141 21.24 -32.13 -34.17
CA SER A 141 22.15 -33.21 -33.78
C SER A 141 23.06 -33.57 -34.95
N SER A 142 24.36 -33.28 -34.84
CA SER A 142 25.39 -33.89 -35.68
C SER A 142 26.32 -34.73 -34.80
N SER A 143 26.36 -36.02 -35.11
CA SER A 143 27.30 -36.97 -34.55
C SER A 143 28.72 -36.63 -34.99
N SER A 144 29.59 -36.29 -34.04
CA SER A 144 31.04 -36.28 -34.28
C SER A 144 31.80 -36.84 -33.08
N SER A 145 32.73 -37.74 -33.41
CA SER A 145 33.64 -38.50 -32.55
C SER A 145 34.48 -37.63 -31.59
N PRO A 146 35.09 -38.20 -30.53
CA PRO A 146 35.63 -37.44 -29.41
C PRO A 146 36.91 -36.71 -29.79
N ALA A 147 36.79 -35.44 -30.17
CA ALA A 147 37.92 -34.56 -30.39
C ALA A 147 38.33 -33.91 -29.06
N ARG A 148 39.58 -34.19 -28.66
CA ARG A 148 40.39 -33.57 -27.60
C ARG A 148 39.73 -32.36 -26.89
N ARG A 149 39.41 -32.56 -25.61
CA ARG A 149 39.32 -31.51 -24.58
C ARG A 149 40.49 -30.53 -24.74
N ALA A 150 40.25 -29.40 -25.38
CA ALA A 150 41.03 -28.21 -25.17
C ALA A 150 40.56 -27.65 -23.81
N ARG A 151 41.43 -27.70 -22.80
CA ARG A 151 41.25 -26.93 -21.57
C ARG A 151 41.19 -25.46 -21.99
N SER A 152 39.98 -24.92 -22.16
CA SER A 152 39.78 -23.48 -22.24
C SER A 152 40.39 -22.88 -20.98
N ALA A 153 41.26 -21.89 -21.15
CA ALA A 153 41.85 -21.16 -20.04
C ALA A 153 40.70 -20.61 -19.18
N LYS A 154 40.67 -20.92 -17.88
CA LYS A 154 39.72 -20.34 -16.92
C LYS A 154 39.87 -18.82 -16.97
N GLY A 155 39.00 -18.14 -17.71
CA GLY A 155 38.88 -16.68 -17.65
C GLY A 155 38.49 -16.30 -16.23
N LYS A 156 39.08 -15.23 -15.69
CA LYS A 156 38.68 -14.69 -14.39
C LYS A 156 37.19 -14.32 -14.46
N LEU A 157 36.39 -14.83 -13.53
CA LEU A 157 34.98 -14.47 -13.39
C LEU A 157 34.91 -13.08 -12.77
N TRP A 158 34.75 -12.05 -13.61
CA TRP A 158 34.74 -10.66 -13.17
C TRP A 158 33.37 -10.01 -13.43
N PRO A 159 32.78 -9.29 -12.47
CA PRO A 159 31.48 -8.65 -12.64
C PRO A 159 31.56 -7.50 -13.64
N ALA A 160 30.46 -7.26 -14.34
CA ALA A 160 30.36 -6.16 -15.31
C ALA A 160 30.47 -4.79 -14.64
N HIS A 161 30.00 -4.70 -13.40
CA HIS A 161 30.06 -3.48 -12.61
C HIS A 161 30.91 -3.68 -11.34
N PRO A 162 31.64 -2.65 -10.89
CA PRO A 162 32.28 -2.67 -9.59
C PRO A 162 31.32 -3.02 -8.44
N LEU A 163 31.87 -3.55 -7.36
CA LEU A 163 31.11 -3.85 -6.14
C LEU A 163 30.55 -2.56 -5.54
N ILE A 164 29.24 -2.54 -5.30
CA ILE A 164 28.53 -1.42 -4.70
C ILE A 164 28.22 -1.78 -3.26
N ARG A 165 28.67 -0.96 -2.32
CA ARG A 165 28.34 -1.15 -0.90
C ARG A 165 26.96 -0.58 -0.61
N ILE A 166 26.00 -1.47 -0.36
CA ILE A 166 24.62 -1.10 -0.01
C ILE A 166 24.45 -1.01 1.52
N HIS A 167 25.06 -1.93 2.27
CA HIS A 167 25.05 -1.94 3.73
C HIS A 167 26.39 -2.48 4.27
N LYS A 168 26.61 -2.46 5.59
CA LYS A 168 27.90 -2.79 6.24
C LYS A 168 28.52 -4.13 5.78
N ARG A 169 27.71 -5.18 5.67
CA ARG A 169 28.12 -6.54 5.26
C ARG A 169 27.33 -7.09 4.08
N LEU A 170 26.63 -6.23 3.34
CA LEU A 170 25.84 -6.61 2.16
C LEU A 170 26.17 -5.65 1.02
N TRP A 171 26.79 -6.19 -0.02
CA TRP A 171 27.20 -5.49 -1.24
C TRP A 171 26.40 -6.02 -2.43
N PHE A 172 26.42 -5.27 -3.54
CA PHE A 172 25.63 -5.55 -4.74
C PHE A 172 26.47 -5.40 -6.02
N THR A 173 26.23 -6.26 -7.02
CA THR A 173 26.81 -6.14 -8.38
C THR A 173 26.03 -6.98 -9.40
N TRP A 174 26.48 -7.02 -10.66
CA TRP A 174 25.93 -7.86 -11.73
C TRP A 174 26.98 -8.31 -12.77
N PHE A 175 26.62 -9.31 -13.58
CA PHE A 175 27.45 -9.85 -14.66
C PHE A 175 26.81 -9.67 -16.05
N ASP A 176 27.61 -9.40 -17.09
CA ASP A 176 27.16 -9.22 -18.49
C ASP A 176 26.82 -10.54 -19.20
N ALA A 177 27.41 -11.65 -18.76
CA ALA A 177 27.27 -12.99 -19.34
C ALA A 177 26.24 -13.86 -18.58
N SER A 178 26.16 -15.16 -18.93
CA SER A 178 25.40 -16.16 -18.17
C SER A 178 25.75 -16.12 -16.69
N LEU A 179 24.74 -16.12 -15.83
CA LEU A 179 24.86 -16.05 -14.37
C LEU A 179 25.92 -17.07 -13.88
N PRO A 180 27.04 -16.62 -13.28
CA PRO A 180 28.04 -17.54 -12.77
C PRO A 180 27.46 -18.42 -11.66
N ASN A 181 27.96 -19.65 -11.55
CA ASN A 181 27.57 -20.56 -10.47
C ASN A 181 28.13 -20.05 -9.12
N GLU A 182 27.28 -20.00 -8.10
CA GLU A 182 27.64 -19.59 -6.74
C GLU A 182 28.78 -20.42 -6.15
N ASP A 183 28.75 -21.74 -6.33
CA ASP A 183 29.81 -22.63 -5.87
C ASP A 183 31.15 -22.20 -6.46
N GLU A 184 31.19 -21.92 -7.77
CA GLU A 184 32.42 -21.51 -8.45
C GLU A 184 32.95 -20.16 -7.97
N LEU A 185 32.06 -19.21 -7.65
CA LEU A 185 32.43 -17.91 -7.09
C LEU A 185 32.94 -18.04 -5.63
N ASN A 186 32.50 -19.07 -4.91
CA ASN A 186 32.81 -19.31 -3.50
C ASN A 186 33.90 -20.41 -3.27
N LEU A 187 34.40 -21.07 -4.31
CA LEU A 187 35.35 -22.20 -4.22
C LEU A 187 36.76 -21.79 -3.73
N ASP A 188 37.15 -22.15 -2.50
CA ASP A 188 38.48 -21.89 -1.91
C ASP A 188 39.66 -22.40 -2.75
N ALA A 189 40.35 -21.49 -3.44
CA ALA A 189 41.51 -21.76 -4.27
C ALA A 189 42.81 -21.89 -3.46
N GLY A 190 42.78 -22.70 -2.39
CA GLY A 190 43.94 -23.43 -1.84
C GLY A 190 45.27 -22.71 -1.55
N HIS A 191 45.34 -21.39 -1.52
CA HIS A 191 46.57 -20.66 -1.20
C HIS A 191 46.49 -20.10 0.22
N GLY A 192 47.18 -20.77 1.14
CA GLY A 192 47.27 -20.37 2.55
C GLY A 192 47.84 -18.96 2.70
N ALA A 193 46.94 -17.98 2.79
CA ALA A 193 47.15 -16.64 3.35
C ALA A 193 45.83 -15.86 3.28
N GLY A 194 44.88 -16.11 4.19
CA GLY A 194 43.82 -15.15 4.60
C GLY A 194 42.93 -14.47 3.53
N HIS A 195 43.05 -14.81 2.26
CA HIS A 195 42.26 -14.32 1.16
C HIS A 195 41.32 -15.45 0.75
N GLY A 196 40.09 -15.40 1.24
CA GLY A 196 39.07 -16.35 0.81
C GLY A 196 38.94 -16.33 -0.71
N ALA A 197 38.66 -17.48 -1.32
CA ALA A 197 38.65 -17.70 -2.77
C ALA A 197 38.06 -16.60 -3.64
N ALA A 198 37.03 -15.95 -3.12
CA ALA A 198 36.34 -14.87 -3.76
C ALA A 198 37.25 -13.70 -4.16
N TRP A 199 38.41 -13.50 -3.53
CA TRP A 199 39.38 -12.47 -3.92
C TRP A 199 40.28 -12.88 -5.09
N THR A 200 40.47 -14.18 -5.32
CA THR A 200 41.39 -14.69 -6.34
C THR A 200 40.89 -14.50 -7.77
N ASN A 201 39.57 -14.30 -7.92
CA ASN A 201 38.96 -13.88 -9.17
C ASN A 201 39.18 -12.38 -9.47
N PHE A 202 39.70 -11.62 -8.49
CA PHE A 202 39.77 -10.17 -8.54
C PHE A 202 41.21 -9.61 -8.63
N ASP A 203 41.34 -8.36 -9.07
CA ASP A 203 42.57 -7.56 -9.01
C ASP A 203 42.41 -6.53 -7.88
N ASP A 204 43.25 -6.63 -6.85
CA ASP A 204 43.24 -5.75 -5.68
C ASP A 204 43.37 -4.26 -6.05
N GLY A 205 44.07 -3.96 -7.15
CA GLY A 205 44.23 -2.60 -7.67
C GLY A 205 42.96 -2.00 -8.26
N GLU A 206 42.04 -2.83 -8.75
CA GLU A 206 40.73 -2.40 -9.23
C GLU A 206 39.73 -2.32 -8.08
N VAL A 207 39.69 -3.30 -7.18
CA VAL A 207 38.76 -3.29 -6.03
C VAL A 207 38.99 -2.09 -5.11
N SER A 208 40.25 -1.72 -4.88
CA SER A 208 40.63 -0.56 -4.05
C SER A 208 40.24 0.81 -4.64
N LYS A 209 39.84 0.89 -5.91
CA LYS A 209 39.25 2.12 -6.50
C LYS A 209 37.81 2.35 -6.06
N TYR A 210 37.12 1.29 -5.65
CA TYR A 210 35.68 1.29 -5.40
C TYR A 210 35.32 1.01 -3.94
N VAL A 211 36.27 0.48 -3.17
CA VAL A 211 36.14 0.22 -1.73
C VAL A 211 37.13 1.11 -0.99
N ASP A 212 36.64 2.01 -0.14
CA ASP A 212 37.48 2.84 0.74
C ASP A 212 38.35 1.92 1.63
N ALA A 213 39.67 2.03 1.49
CA ALA A 213 40.62 1.22 2.24
C ALA A 213 40.54 1.45 3.77
N ALA A 214 39.96 2.57 4.21
CA ALA A 214 39.75 2.90 5.62
C ALA A 214 38.52 2.19 6.22
N GLU A 215 37.57 1.74 5.39
CA GLU A 215 36.37 1.03 5.82
C GLU A 215 36.32 -0.37 5.22
N THR A 216 36.83 -1.33 6.00
CA THR A 216 36.73 -2.77 5.79
C THR A 216 37.23 -3.27 4.44
N LYS A 217 38.50 -3.69 4.37
CA LYS A 217 38.88 -4.78 3.45
C LYS A 217 38.26 -6.06 4.03
N PRO A 218 37.14 -6.59 3.49
CA PRO A 218 36.57 -7.80 4.05
C PRO A 218 37.57 -8.95 3.89
N ALA A 219 37.79 -9.72 4.95
CA ALA A 219 38.71 -10.86 4.88
C ALA A 219 38.27 -11.88 3.82
N ARG A 220 36.95 -11.99 3.64
CA ARG A 220 36.32 -12.88 2.67
C ARG A 220 35.07 -12.24 2.06
N LEU A 221 34.83 -12.52 0.79
CA LEU A 221 33.55 -12.24 0.15
C LEU A 221 32.78 -13.57 0.01
N HIS A 222 31.47 -13.52 0.15
CA HIS A 222 30.58 -14.65 -0.09
C HIS A 222 29.48 -14.23 -1.07
N TRP A 223 29.39 -14.93 -2.18
CA TRP A 223 28.52 -14.58 -3.31
C TRP A 223 27.23 -15.38 -3.26
N PHE A 224 26.11 -14.71 -3.48
CA PHE A 224 24.80 -15.37 -3.58
C PHE A 224 23.91 -14.60 -4.56
N ASN A 225 22.97 -15.30 -5.20
CA ASN A 225 21.98 -14.74 -6.10
C ASN A 225 20.56 -15.04 -5.61
N ILE A 226 19.57 -14.38 -6.22
CA ILE A 226 18.15 -14.62 -5.94
C ILE A 226 17.31 -14.80 -7.22
N ASP A 227 17.94 -14.80 -8.40
CA ASP A 227 17.26 -14.71 -9.69
C ASP A 227 16.41 -15.95 -9.98
N HIS A 228 16.80 -17.11 -9.44
CA HIS A 228 16.06 -18.37 -9.59
C HIS A 228 15.20 -18.73 -8.37
N ASP A 229 15.43 -18.08 -7.23
CA ASP A 229 14.73 -18.36 -5.97
C ASP A 229 13.53 -17.45 -5.77
N LEU A 230 13.65 -16.16 -6.13
CA LEU A 230 12.64 -15.14 -5.95
C LEU A 230 12.11 -14.67 -7.31
N VAL A 231 11.22 -15.48 -7.89
CA VAL A 231 10.68 -15.26 -9.23
C VAL A 231 9.38 -14.48 -9.17
N TYR A 232 9.35 -13.31 -9.81
CA TYR A 232 8.12 -12.54 -10.01
C TYR A 232 7.19 -13.28 -11.00
N LEU A 233 5.93 -13.46 -10.61
CA LEU A 233 4.89 -14.04 -11.48
C LEU A 233 4.17 -12.92 -12.23
N SER A 234 4.50 -12.74 -13.51
CA SER A 234 3.93 -11.72 -14.37
C SER A 234 2.46 -11.99 -14.72
N PHE A 235 1.61 -10.96 -14.63
CA PHE A 235 0.27 -11.01 -15.21
C PHE A 235 0.32 -10.83 -16.74
N TRP A 236 1.19 -9.93 -17.19
CA TRP A 236 1.44 -9.68 -18.61
C TRP A 236 2.92 -9.34 -18.84
N PHE A 237 3.26 -8.06 -19.02
CA PHE A 237 4.64 -7.60 -19.21
C PHE A 237 5.23 -6.90 -17.98
N ASP A 238 4.47 -6.83 -16.89
CA ASP A 238 4.97 -6.45 -15.57
C ASP A 238 6.00 -7.47 -15.09
N TRP A 239 7.05 -7.00 -14.43
CA TRP A 239 8.19 -7.83 -14.03
C TRP A 239 8.64 -7.57 -12.59
N GLY A 240 7.91 -6.70 -11.88
CA GLY A 240 8.22 -6.26 -10.53
C GLY A 240 7.35 -5.06 -10.11
N PRO A 241 7.59 -4.51 -8.91
CA PRO A 241 8.59 -4.95 -7.94
C PRO A 241 8.26 -6.31 -7.31
N LEU A 242 9.27 -7.00 -6.77
CA LEU A 242 9.05 -8.19 -5.94
C LEU A 242 8.23 -7.82 -4.69
N ASN A 243 7.37 -8.75 -4.26
CA ASN A 243 6.42 -8.50 -3.18
C ASN A 243 7.05 -8.63 -1.77
N VAL A 244 6.28 -8.29 -0.74
CA VAL A 244 6.70 -8.31 0.66
C VAL A 244 7.08 -9.70 1.15
N GLY A 245 6.42 -10.76 0.67
CA GLY A 245 6.78 -12.15 1.00
C GLY A 245 8.16 -12.53 0.47
N MET A 246 8.45 -12.18 -0.78
CA MET A 246 9.76 -12.38 -1.40
C MET A 246 10.85 -11.54 -0.71
N PHE A 247 10.55 -10.30 -0.33
CA PHE A 247 11.46 -9.48 0.45
C PHE A 247 11.72 -10.06 1.85
N TYR A 248 10.69 -10.63 2.50
CA TYR A 248 10.83 -11.29 3.79
C TYR A 248 11.73 -12.52 3.69
N ARG A 249 11.56 -13.35 2.65
CA ARG A 249 12.45 -14.48 2.34
C ARG A 249 13.89 -14.03 2.11
N PHE A 250 14.09 -12.95 1.35
CA PHE A 250 15.41 -12.35 1.15
C PHE A 250 16.04 -11.94 2.49
N CYS A 251 15.29 -11.28 3.37
CA CYS A 251 15.77 -10.88 4.69
C CYS A 251 16.15 -12.10 5.56
N LEU A 252 15.34 -13.16 5.55
CA LEU A 252 15.65 -14.40 6.28
C LEU A 252 16.92 -15.06 5.74
N HIS A 253 17.07 -15.15 4.43
CA HIS A 253 18.25 -15.75 3.81
C HIS A 253 19.52 -14.98 4.16
N VAL A 254 19.50 -13.65 4.02
CA VAL A 254 20.62 -12.78 4.42
C VAL A 254 20.88 -12.89 5.93
N HIS A 255 19.85 -12.95 6.77
CA HIS A 255 20.00 -13.09 8.22
C HIS A 255 20.65 -14.42 8.61
N HIS A 256 20.24 -15.54 8.01
CA HIS A 256 20.87 -16.84 8.23
C HIS A 256 22.36 -16.81 7.87
N MET A 257 22.73 -16.22 6.73
CA MET A 257 24.14 -16.08 6.35
C MET A 257 24.92 -15.16 7.30
N LEU A 258 24.33 -14.06 7.78
CA LEU A 258 25.00 -13.13 8.69
C LEU A 258 25.18 -13.67 10.11
N THR A 259 24.33 -14.60 10.54
CA THR A 259 24.34 -15.20 11.88
C THR A 259 25.12 -16.50 11.97
N ASP A 260 25.44 -17.11 10.83
CA ASP A 260 26.29 -18.29 10.75
C ASP A 260 27.70 -18.01 11.32
N PRO A 261 28.16 -18.77 12.34
CA PRO A 261 29.51 -18.64 12.89
C PRO A 261 30.62 -18.74 11.85
N ASP A 262 30.43 -19.56 10.81
CA ASP A 262 31.42 -19.79 9.75
C ASP A 262 31.46 -18.62 8.75
N MET A 263 30.54 -17.67 8.83
CA MET A 263 30.44 -16.50 7.95
C MET A 263 30.72 -15.17 8.63
N GLN A 264 31.19 -15.15 9.88
CA GLN A 264 31.42 -13.88 10.62
C GLN A 264 32.43 -12.94 9.96
N ASP A 265 33.45 -13.48 9.30
CA ASP A 265 34.50 -12.75 8.58
C ASP A 265 34.13 -12.39 7.12
N ALA A 266 33.00 -12.92 6.64
CA ALA A 266 32.53 -12.70 5.28
C ALA A 266 31.68 -11.43 5.14
N THR A 267 31.88 -10.76 4.02
CA THR A 267 30.93 -9.80 3.46
C THR A 267 30.13 -10.46 2.36
N LEU A 268 28.81 -10.35 2.45
CA LEU A 268 27.89 -10.94 1.49
C LEU A 268 27.82 -10.06 0.24
N VAL A 269 27.83 -10.67 -0.93
CA VAL A 269 27.72 -9.99 -2.23
C VAL A 269 26.52 -10.57 -2.96
N LEU A 270 25.43 -9.81 -2.96
CA LEU A 270 24.29 -10.09 -3.82
C LEU A 270 24.69 -9.79 -5.26
N TYR A 271 24.53 -10.77 -6.15
CA TYR A 271 24.73 -10.54 -7.58
C TYR A 271 23.54 -11.03 -8.40
N THR A 272 23.43 -10.49 -9.61
CA THR A 272 22.37 -10.80 -10.58
C THR A 272 22.93 -10.69 -12.00
N THR A 273 22.12 -10.98 -13.01
CA THR A 273 22.52 -10.73 -14.40
C THR A 273 22.37 -9.24 -14.78
N HIS A 274 22.96 -8.83 -15.90
CA HIS A 274 22.73 -7.50 -16.46
C HIS A 274 21.33 -7.32 -17.10
N ALA A 275 20.45 -8.33 -17.02
CA ALA A 275 19.08 -8.20 -17.52
C ALA A 275 18.35 -7.06 -16.79
N PRO A 276 17.79 -6.07 -17.49
CA PRO A 276 17.32 -4.83 -16.87
C PRO A 276 16.26 -5.02 -15.77
N ALA A 277 15.39 -6.02 -15.91
CA ALA A 277 14.35 -6.32 -14.93
C ALA A 277 14.91 -6.96 -13.64
N GLN A 278 15.74 -8.00 -13.79
CA GLN A 278 16.38 -8.69 -12.67
C GLN A 278 17.29 -7.72 -11.89
N LYS A 279 18.08 -6.93 -12.60
CA LYS A 279 18.94 -5.89 -12.03
C LYS A 279 18.16 -4.89 -11.16
N ALA A 280 17.01 -4.42 -11.63
CA ALA A 280 16.19 -3.47 -10.89
C ALA A 280 15.50 -4.10 -9.66
N ASN A 281 15.01 -5.34 -9.78
CA ASN A 281 14.44 -6.07 -8.64
C ASN A 281 15.49 -6.35 -7.54
N ALA A 282 16.67 -6.85 -7.91
CA ALA A 282 17.75 -7.13 -6.97
C ALA A 282 18.27 -5.86 -6.29
N ALA A 283 18.43 -4.76 -7.05
CA ALA A 283 18.79 -3.46 -6.50
C ALA A 283 17.73 -2.92 -5.52
N LEU A 284 16.44 -3.07 -5.83
CA LEU A 284 15.36 -2.72 -4.93
C LEU A 284 15.39 -3.56 -3.65
N LEU A 285 15.57 -4.88 -3.72
CA LEU A 285 15.69 -5.75 -2.52
C LEU A 285 16.85 -5.32 -1.62
N ALA A 286 18.03 -5.07 -2.21
CA ALA A 286 19.21 -4.65 -1.46
C ALA A 286 18.99 -3.32 -0.74
N THR A 287 18.39 -2.35 -1.43
CA THR A 287 18.11 -1.02 -0.87
C THR A 287 16.96 -1.03 0.14
N LEU A 288 15.90 -1.84 -0.07
CA LEU A 288 14.87 -2.09 0.94
C LEU A 288 15.47 -2.71 2.21
N TYR A 289 16.40 -3.66 2.07
CA TYR A 289 17.08 -4.26 3.21
C TYR A 289 17.89 -3.24 4.00
N ALA A 290 18.69 -2.41 3.31
CA ALA A 290 19.42 -1.32 3.96
C ALA A 290 18.48 -0.36 4.70
N MET A 291 17.38 0.05 4.07
CA MET A 291 16.40 0.96 4.65
C MET A 291 15.70 0.35 5.88
N ILE A 292 15.15 -0.85 5.74
CA ILE A 292 14.25 -1.46 6.75
C ILE A 292 15.03 -2.13 7.88
N ILE A 293 16.07 -2.89 7.54
CA ILE A 293 16.88 -3.65 8.52
C ILE A 293 18.05 -2.79 9.00
N GLY A 294 18.73 -2.09 8.10
CA GLY A 294 19.81 -1.18 8.42
C GLY A 294 19.36 0.15 9.05
N LYS A 295 18.05 0.44 9.03
CA LYS A 295 17.43 1.66 9.60
C LYS A 295 18.04 2.95 9.06
N VAL A 296 18.41 2.96 7.78
CA VAL A 296 18.88 4.17 7.08
C VAL A 296 17.72 4.83 6.33
N SER A 297 17.87 6.11 5.99
CA SER A 297 16.82 6.82 5.24
C SER A 297 16.68 6.27 3.81
N PRO A 298 15.52 6.44 3.14
CA PRO A 298 15.37 6.04 1.74
C PRO A 298 16.41 6.66 0.81
N ALA A 299 16.79 7.92 1.06
CA ALA A 299 17.81 8.62 0.29
C ALA A 299 19.20 7.98 0.46
N ASP A 300 19.59 7.66 1.69
CA ASP A 300 20.88 7.04 1.97
C ASP A 300 20.93 5.58 1.50
N ALA A 301 19.81 4.85 1.57
CA ALA A 301 19.70 3.50 1.01
C ALA A 301 19.87 3.51 -0.51
N PHE A 302 19.31 4.51 -1.19
CA PHE A 302 19.37 4.63 -2.66
C PHE A 302 20.68 5.25 -3.18
N TYR A 303 21.34 6.10 -2.39
CA TYR A 303 22.56 6.82 -2.78
C TYR A 303 23.64 5.95 -3.46
N PRO A 304 23.98 4.74 -2.98
CA PRO A 304 25.01 3.92 -3.61
C PRO A 304 24.71 3.51 -5.06
N ILE A 305 23.43 3.54 -5.46
CA ILE A 305 22.97 3.16 -6.80
C ILE A 305 22.35 4.33 -7.57
N SER A 306 22.44 5.56 -7.06
CA SER A 306 21.66 6.69 -7.58
C SER A 306 22.07 7.15 -8.97
N GLU A 307 23.32 6.89 -9.38
CA GLU A 307 23.85 7.26 -10.70
C GLU A 307 23.69 6.12 -11.73
N LEU A 308 23.07 5.00 -11.35
CA LEU A 308 22.92 3.82 -12.19
C LEU A 308 21.57 3.80 -12.91
N GLU A 309 21.58 3.25 -14.12
CA GLU A 309 20.36 3.07 -14.91
C GLU A 309 19.66 1.75 -14.57
N PHE A 310 18.40 1.88 -14.13
CA PHE A 310 17.48 0.78 -13.88
C PHE A 310 16.24 0.91 -14.74
N LYS A 311 15.71 -0.23 -15.20
CA LYS A 311 14.43 -0.26 -15.90
C LYS A 311 13.31 0.14 -14.92
N PRO A 312 12.45 1.12 -15.25
CA PRO A 312 11.32 1.48 -14.40
C PRO A 312 10.23 0.39 -14.37
N PHE A 313 9.57 0.21 -13.23
CA PHE A 313 8.49 -0.77 -13.06
C PHE A 313 7.21 -0.29 -13.77
N ARG A 314 6.67 -1.15 -14.64
CA ARG A 314 5.41 -0.89 -15.37
C ARG A 314 4.21 -1.54 -14.69
N ASP A 315 3.02 -1.27 -15.19
CA ASP A 315 1.79 -1.92 -14.74
C ASP A 315 1.53 -3.28 -15.40
N ALA A 316 0.55 -3.99 -14.84
CA ALA A 316 0.08 -5.31 -15.24
C ALA A 316 -0.98 -5.30 -16.37
N GLY A 317 -1.31 -4.13 -16.92
CA GLY A 317 -2.32 -4.01 -17.97
C GLY A 317 -1.83 -4.49 -19.35
N TYR A 318 -2.80 -4.90 -20.18
CA TYR A 318 -2.56 -5.27 -21.59
C TYR A 318 -2.20 -4.09 -22.50
N GLY A 319 -2.41 -2.86 -22.02
CA GLY A 319 -2.09 -1.64 -22.76
C GLY A 319 -0.58 -1.35 -22.86
N ARG A 320 -0.27 -0.26 -23.57
CA ARG A 320 1.09 0.32 -23.56
C ARG A 320 1.44 0.82 -22.16
N ALA A 321 2.70 0.65 -21.75
CA ALA A 321 3.20 1.27 -20.53
C ALA A 321 3.45 2.77 -20.79
N ASP A 322 2.62 3.64 -20.24
CA ASP A 322 2.78 5.10 -20.30
C ASP A 322 2.87 5.78 -18.92
N TYR A 323 2.93 4.97 -17.85
CA TYR A 323 3.28 5.38 -16.49
C TYR A 323 4.25 4.35 -15.91
N ASN A 324 5.30 4.78 -15.21
CA ASN A 324 6.26 3.88 -14.60
C ASN A 324 6.67 4.35 -13.20
N LEU A 325 7.01 3.40 -12.34
CA LEU A 325 7.56 3.66 -11.01
C LEU A 325 9.07 3.46 -11.01
N SER A 326 9.76 4.32 -10.25
CA SER A 326 11.18 4.16 -9.93
C SER A 326 11.37 3.33 -8.66
N ILE A 327 12.62 2.91 -8.40
CA ILE A 327 13.01 2.32 -7.11
C ILE A 327 12.70 3.28 -5.95
N GLN A 328 12.92 4.59 -6.14
CA GLN A 328 12.67 5.59 -5.11
C GLN A 328 11.18 5.67 -4.73
N ASP A 329 10.26 5.59 -5.71
CA ASP A 329 8.82 5.61 -5.42
C ASP A 329 8.43 4.47 -4.47
N VAL A 330 8.98 3.27 -4.70
CA VAL A 330 8.75 2.10 -3.84
C VAL A 330 9.39 2.29 -2.47
N LEU A 331 10.65 2.74 -2.40
CA LEU A 331 11.35 2.98 -1.11
C LEU A 331 10.61 3.99 -0.24
N TYR A 332 10.23 5.15 -0.80
CA TYR A 332 9.49 6.17 -0.05
C TYR A 332 8.08 5.72 0.32
N GLY A 333 7.39 4.97 -0.54
CA GLY A 333 6.09 4.38 -0.23
C GLY A 333 6.16 3.41 0.95
N VAL A 334 7.11 2.48 0.92
CA VAL A 334 7.31 1.50 2.00
C VAL A 334 7.76 2.19 3.30
N GLN A 335 8.67 3.16 3.23
CA GLN A 335 9.09 3.93 4.42
C GLN A 335 7.92 4.68 5.04
N ARG A 336 7.07 5.31 4.23
CA ARG A 336 5.87 6.01 4.71
C ARG A 336 4.90 5.04 5.36
N ALA A 337 4.66 3.87 4.75
CA ALA A 337 3.83 2.84 5.33
C ALA A 337 4.33 2.40 6.73
N ILE A 338 5.65 2.16 6.88
CA ILE A 338 6.25 1.84 8.18
C ILE A 338 6.05 2.99 9.18
N ASN A 339 6.29 4.24 8.78
CA ASN A 339 6.14 5.40 9.66
C ASN A 339 4.71 5.60 10.17
N HIS A 340 3.71 5.20 9.39
CA HIS A 340 2.30 5.26 9.77
C HIS A 340 1.78 3.95 10.40
N GLY A 341 2.64 2.96 10.66
CA GLY A 341 2.24 1.67 11.24
C GLY A 341 1.40 0.80 10.30
N LEU A 342 1.46 1.05 9.00
CA LEU A 342 0.73 0.31 7.96
C LEU A 342 1.47 -0.95 7.49
N LEU A 343 2.75 -1.08 7.86
CA LEU A 343 3.57 -2.26 7.61
C LEU A 343 4.47 -2.51 8.81
N ASP A 344 4.35 -3.70 9.40
CA ASP A 344 5.25 -4.20 10.44
C ASP A 344 5.73 -5.61 10.06
N LEU A 345 7.02 -5.72 9.73
CA LEU A 345 7.64 -7.00 9.39
C LEU A 345 7.89 -7.90 10.60
N THR A 346 7.82 -7.38 11.83
CA THR A 346 8.00 -8.20 13.04
C THR A 346 6.79 -9.08 13.32
N THR A 347 5.60 -8.65 12.89
CA THR A 347 4.34 -9.39 12.99
C THR A 347 3.90 -10.01 11.66
N PHE A 348 4.69 -9.83 10.59
CA PHE A 348 4.34 -10.33 9.26
C PHE A 348 4.37 -11.85 9.22
N ASN A 349 3.28 -12.45 8.75
CA ASN A 349 3.13 -13.89 8.64
C ASN A 349 3.31 -14.34 7.19
N LEU A 350 4.49 -14.88 6.87
CA LEU A 350 4.83 -15.34 5.53
C LEU A 350 3.91 -16.47 5.04
N ASP A 351 3.68 -17.48 5.88
CA ASP A 351 2.89 -18.66 5.51
C ASP A 351 1.44 -18.27 5.18
N GLU A 352 0.89 -17.32 5.92
CA GLU A 352 -0.44 -16.79 5.67
C GLU A 352 -0.49 -15.96 4.37
N TYR A 353 0.48 -15.09 4.16
CA TYR A 353 0.59 -14.28 2.95
C TYR A 353 0.64 -15.17 1.70
N GLU A 354 1.54 -16.15 1.66
CA GLU A 354 1.74 -17.04 0.51
C GLU A 354 0.59 -18.02 0.30
N LYS A 355 -0.10 -18.40 1.37
CA LYS A 355 -1.28 -19.26 1.26
C LYS A 355 -2.40 -18.53 0.54
N TYR A 356 -2.71 -17.31 0.95
CA TYR A 356 -3.93 -16.62 0.53
C TYR A 356 -3.79 -15.77 -0.74
N GLU A 357 -2.56 -15.48 -1.19
CA GLU A 357 -2.34 -14.95 -2.54
C GLU A 357 -2.71 -15.95 -3.64
N GLN A 358 -2.83 -17.25 -3.33
CA GLN A 358 -3.18 -18.28 -4.30
C GLN A 358 -4.68 -18.26 -4.64
N VAL A 359 -4.99 -18.38 -5.94
CA VAL A 359 -6.37 -18.35 -6.48
C VAL A 359 -7.31 -19.34 -5.79
N HIS A 360 -6.87 -20.58 -5.58
CA HIS A 360 -7.68 -21.62 -4.95
C HIS A 360 -7.90 -21.42 -3.43
N ASN A 361 -7.21 -20.44 -2.82
CA ASN A 361 -7.37 -20.04 -1.43
C ASN A 361 -8.07 -18.67 -1.27
N GLY A 362 -8.37 -17.98 -2.37
CA GLY A 362 -9.21 -16.79 -2.39
C GLY A 362 -8.61 -15.58 -3.08
N ASP A 363 -7.33 -15.65 -3.49
CA ASP A 363 -6.58 -14.55 -4.14
C ASP A 363 -6.78 -13.19 -3.44
N TRP A 364 -6.22 -13.08 -2.24
CA TRP A 364 -6.26 -11.84 -1.48
C TRP A 364 -4.98 -11.57 -0.71
N ASN A 365 -4.74 -10.29 -0.46
CA ASN A 365 -3.62 -9.82 0.37
C ASN A 365 -4.10 -8.71 1.31
N TRP A 366 -3.49 -8.67 2.49
CA TRP A 366 -3.52 -7.48 3.34
C TRP A 366 -2.66 -6.39 2.70
N ILE A 367 -3.25 -5.23 2.43
CA ILE A 367 -2.52 -4.05 1.95
C ILE A 367 -2.01 -3.24 3.15
N THR A 368 -2.84 -3.13 4.19
CA THR A 368 -2.52 -2.53 5.49
C THR A 368 -3.26 -3.33 6.57
N PRO A 369 -3.03 -3.12 7.88
CA PRO A 369 -3.83 -3.74 8.94
C PRO A 369 -5.34 -3.47 8.83
N ASN A 370 -5.75 -2.47 8.04
CA ASN A 370 -7.13 -2.03 7.89
C ASN A 370 -7.78 -2.43 6.55
N PHE A 371 -7.00 -2.87 5.56
CA PHE A 371 -7.49 -3.13 4.21
C PHE A 371 -7.05 -4.49 3.67
N ILE A 372 -8.02 -5.26 3.18
CA ILE A 372 -7.80 -6.45 2.36
C ILE A 372 -8.24 -6.14 0.93
N ALA A 373 -7.36 -6.43 -0.03
CA ALA A 373 -7.70 -6.44 -1.45
C ALA A 373 -7.86 -7.90 -1.91
N PHE A 374 -8.97 -8.22 -2.58
CA PHE A 374 -9.26 -9.60 -3.01
C PHE A 374 -9.92 -9.67 -4.38
N ALA A 375 -9.82 -10.83 -5.05
CA ALA A 375 -10.60 -11.13 -6.26
C ALA A 375 -12.07 -11.42 -5.92
N SER A 376 -12.98 -11.17 -6.86
CA SER A 376 -14.41 -11.42 -6.64
C SER A 376 -14.65 -12.90 -6.40
N PRO A 377 -15.35 -13.27 -5.31
CA PRO A 377 -15.95 -14.59 -5.20
C PRO A 377 -16.89 -14.84 -6.40
N ASN A 378 -17.01 -16.11 -6.78
CA ASN A 378 -17.88 -16.54 -7.85
C ASN A 378 -18.82 -17.64 -7.34
N ASP A 379 -20.12 -17.37 -7.34
CA ASP A 379 -21.16 -18.36 -7.10
C ASP A 379 -21.90 -18.64 -8.41
N ARG A 380 -21.56 -19.77 -9.04
CA ARG A 380 -22.15 -20.22 -10.30
C ARG A 380 -23.68 -20.31 -10.24
N THR A 381 -24.25 -20.69 -9.10
CA THR A 381 -25.71 -20.83 -8.97
C THR A 381 -26.40 -19.47 -8.95
N TYR A 382 -25.76 -18.47 -8.34
CA TYR A 382 -26.23 -17.10 -8.34
C TYR A 382 -26.10 -16.46 -9.75
N VAL A 383 -24.95 -16.63 -10.39
CA VAL A 383 -24.70 -16.10 -11.75
C VAL A 383 -25.66 -16.72 -12.76
N GLU A 384 -25.91 -18.03 -12.69
CA GLU A 384 -26.88 -18.69 -13.56
C GLU A 384 -28.32 -18.20 -13.34
N ALA A 385 -28.69 -17.92 -12.08
CA ALA A 385 -29.99 -17.33 -11.76
C ALA A 385 -30.14 -15.94 -12.37
N LEU A 386 -29.12 -15.07 -12.23
CA LEU A 386 -29.11 -13.74 -12.86
C LEU A 386 -29.20 -13.82 -14.38
N ARG A 387 -28.45 -14.75 -15.01
CA ARG A 387 -28.50 -14.95 -16.47
C ARG A 387 -29.89 -15.36 -16.94
N THR A 388 -30.57 -16.21 -16.18
CA THR A 388 -31.92 -16.69 -16.53
C THR A 388 -32.98 -15.58 -16.38
N GLY A 389 -32.77 -14.63 -15.47
CA GLY A 389 -33.68 -13.51 -15.22
C GLY A 389 -33.26 -12.19 -15.85
N ASP A 390 -32.44 -12.21 -16.91
CA ASP A 390 -31.99 -11.02 -17.66
C ASP A 390 -31.37 -9.94 -16.74
N GLY A 391 -30.45 -10.37 -15.87
CA GLY A 391 -29.77 -9.52 -14.89
C GLY A 391 -30.56 -9.28 -13.60
N ARG A 392 -31.76 -9.85 -13.46
CA ARG A 392 -32.55 -9.84 -12.22
C ARG A 392 -32.67 -11.25 -11.65
N LEU A 393 -32.72 -11.36 -10.32
CA LEU A 393 -32.96 -12.65 -9.69
C LEU A 393 -34.39 -13.13 -10.00
N PRO A 394 -34.58 -14.37 -10.47
CA PRO A 394 -35.91 -14.90 -10.73
C PRO A 394 -36.68 -15.04 -9.41
N PRO A 395 -38.03 -14.96 -9.41
CA PRO A 395 -38.84 -15.11 -8.19
C PRO A 395 -38.65 -16.45 -7.47
N THR A 396 -38.13 -17.46 -8.19
CA THR A 396 -37.82 -18.79 -7.66
C THR A 396 -36.46 -18.87 -6.97
N TYR A 397 -35.62 -17.85 -7.10
CA TYR A 397 -34.34 -17.79 -6.43
C TYR A 397 -34.54 -17.71 -4.92
N SER A 398 -33.85 -18.57 -4.19
CA SER A 398 -33.79 -18.54 -2.73
C SER A 398 -32.34 -18.48 -2.33
N PHE A 399 -31.98 -17.47 -1.53
CA PHE A 399 -30.63 -17.34 -0.99
C PHE A 399 -30.26 -18.60 -0.21
N ARG A 400 -29.05 -19.09 -0.44
CA ARG A 400 -28.44 -20.17 0.33
C ARG A 400 -27.06 -19.72 0.78
N PRO A 401 -26.76 -19.77 2.09
CA PRO A 401 -25.41 -19.49 2.56
C PRO A 401 -24.39 -20.38 1.85
N PRO A 402 -23.24 -19.83 1.42
CA PRO A 402 -22.16 -20.64 0.89
C PRO A 402 -21.73 -21.69 1.91
N GLY A 403 -21.52 -22.93 1.46
CA GLY A 403 -21.00 -23.99 2.34
C GLY A 403 -19.64 -23.61 2.92
N GLU A 404 -19.42 -23.83 4.21
CA GLU A 404 -18.19 -23.47 4.93
C GLU A 404 -16.94 -24.19 4.40
N ASP A 405 -17.13 -25.32 3.73
CA ASP A 405 -16.09 -26.11 3.05
C ASP A 405 -15.69 -25.52 1.68
N LYS A 406 -16.60 -24.77 1.05
CA LYS A 406 -16.35 -24.14 -0.26
C LYS A 406 -15.48 -22.91 -0.10
N LEU A 407 -14.78 -22.54 -1.19
CA LEU A 407 -13.90 -21.37 -1.23
C LEU A 407 -14.58 -20.10 -0.68
N PHE A 408 -15.77 -19.76 -1.18
CA PHE A 408 -16.47 -18.56 -0.75
C PHE A 408 -16.84 -18.59 0.74
N GLY A 409 -17.32 -19.73 1.26
CA GLY A 409 -17.60 -19.89 2.70
C GLY A 409 -16.34 -19.80 3.57
N ARG A 410 -15.22 -20.38 3.12
CA ARG A 410 -13.91 -20.24 3.80
C ARG A 410 -13.43 -18.78 3.85
N THR A 411 -13.65 -18.00 2.78
CA THR A 411 -13.34 -16.57 2.74
C THR A 411 -14.18 -15.80 3.75
N ILE A 412 -15.50 -16.01 3.77
CA ILE A 412 -16.41 -15.36 4.74
C ILE A 412 -15.99 -15.68 6.18
N ARG A 413 -15.68 -16.96 6.46
CA ARG A 413 -15.21 -17.39 7.79
C ARG A 413 -13.93 -16.65 8.18
N TYR A 414 -12.93 -16.62 7.30
CA TYR A 414 -11.67 -15.91 7.55
C TYR A 414 -11.91 -14.41 7.79
N PHE A 415 -12.73 -13.75 6.98
CA PHE A 415 -13.07 -12.33 7.16
C PHE A 415 -13.71 -12.04 8.52
N LYS A 416 -14.63 -12.90 8.96
CA LYS A 416 -15.25 -12.79 10.29
C LYS A 416 -14.23 -12.97 11.42
N GLU A 417 -13.35 -13.97 11.32
CA GLU A 417 -12.28 -14.22 12.30
C GLU A 417 -11.26 -13.06 12.39
N ARG A 418 -11.08 -12.31 11.28
CA ARG A 418 -10.16 -11.19 11.18
C ARG A 418 -10.79 -9.81 11.41
N GLY A 419 -12.05 -9.75 11.83
CA GLY A 419 -12.70 -8.48 12.16
C GLY A 419 -13.05 -7.61 10.94
N VAL A 420 -13.25 -8.22 9.77
CA VAL A 420 -13.80 -7.50 8.61
C VAL A 420 -15.24 -7.10 8.92
N GLN A 421 -15.51 -5.80 8.87
CA GLN A 421 -16.83 -5.24 9.15
C GLN A 421 -17.53 -4.75 7.89
N LEU A 422 -16.78 -4.47 6.81
CA LEU A 422 -17.31 -3.97 5.54
C LEU A 422 -16.65 -4.66 4.35
N VAL A 423 -17.46 -5.14 3.42
CA VAL A 423 -17.06 -5.58 2.08
C VAL A 423 -17.56 -4.56 1.05
N VAL A 424 -16.67 -4.11 0.17
CA VAL A 424 -17.01 -3.20 -0.94
C VAL A 424 -16.81 -3.92 -2.27
N ARG A 425 -17.87 -4.02 -3.06
CA ARG A 425 -17.88 -4.62 -4.41
C ARG A 425 -17.88 -3.52 -5.47
N LEU A 426 -16.94 -3.62 -6.42
CA LEU A 426 -16.74 -2.62 -7.49
C LEU A 426 -17.10 -3.12 -8.89
N ASN A 427 -17.41 -4.40 -9.03
CA ASN A 427 -17.73 -5.08 -10.30
C ASN A 427 -19.17 -5.59 -10.34
N ASN A 428 -19.57 -6.12 -11.51
CA ASN A 428 -20.86 -6.79 -11.67
C ASN A 428 -21.04 -7.89 -10.61
N PRO A 429 -22.27 -8.11 -10.08
CA PRO A 429 -22.52 -9.14 -9.09
C PRO A 429 -22.19 -10.55 -9.59
N LEU A 430 -21.16 -11.17 -9.00
CA LEU A 430 -20.79 -12.58 -9.25
C LEU A 430 -21.18 -13.51 -8.09
N TYR A 431 -21.81 -12.96 -7.06
CA TYR A 431 -22.28 -13.68 -5.88
C TYR A 431 -23.38 -12.87 -5.19
N ASP A 432 -24.20 -13.53 -4.36
CA ASP A 432 -25.21 -12.84 -3.56
C ASP A 432 -24.58 -12.12 -2.36
N ARG A 433 -24.77 -10.80 -2.27
CA ARG A 433 -24.25 -9.98 -1.16
C ARG A 433 -24.78 -10.43 0.20
N ASP A 434 -25.95 -11.06 0.22
CA ASP A 434 -26.56 -11.58 1.42
C ASP A 434 -25.68 -12.63 2.12
N ALA A 435 -24.75 -13.27 1.40
CA ALA A 435 -23.76 -14.16 2.01
C ALA A 435 -22.90 -13.47 3.07
N PHE A 436 -22.47 -12.23 2.82
CA PHE A 436 -21.72 -11.43 3.81
C PHE A 436 -22.63 -10.83 4.87
N VAL A 437 -23.80 -10.32 4.47
CA VAL A 437 -24.76 -9.70 5.41
C VAL A 437 -25.23 -10.69 6.46
N HIS A 438 -25.57 -11.92 6.08
CA HIS A 438 -25.96 -12.99 7.01
C HIS A 438 -24.81 -13.41 7.94
N ALA A 439 -23.55 -13.21 7.52
CA ALA A 439 -22.39 -13.45 8.37
C ALA A 439 -22.12 -12.31 9.37
N GLY A 440 -22.89 -11.21 9.31
CA GLY A 440 -22.73 -10.01 10.14
C GLY A 440 -21.74 -9.00 9.57
N ILE A 441 -21.41 -9.09 8.29
CA ILE A 441 -20.45 -8.20 7.60
C ILE A 441 -21.27 -7.25 6.72
N GLN A 442 -21.07 -5.94 6.88
CA GLN A 442 -21.71 -4.95 6.03
C GLN A 442 -21.22 -5.12 4.58
N HIS A 443 -22.08 -4.80 3.63
CA HIS A 443 -21.75 -4.91 2.22
C HIS A 443 -22.17 -3.63 1.49
N ALA A 444 -21.34 -3.13 0.58
CA ALA A 444 -21.64 -1.96 -0.25
C ALA A 444 -21.30 -2.24 -1.71
N ASP A 445 -22.23 -1.90 -2.61
CA ASP A 445 -22.01 -1.92 -4.06
C ASP A 445 -21.62 -0.51 -4.52
N MET A 446 -20.42 -0.38 -5.09
CA MET A 446 -19.85 0.88 -5.59
C MET A 446 -19.31 0.65 -7.01
N TYR A 447 -20.21 0.25 -7.90
CA TYR A 447 -19.87 -0.16 -9.25
C TYR A 447 -19.29 0.99 -10.11
N PHE A 448 -18.25 0.66 -10.87
CA PHE A 448 -17.81 1.41 -12.04
C PHE A 448 -17.09 0.48 -13.04
N ASP A 449 -17.07 0.89 -14.31
CA ASP A 449 -16.66 0.04 -15.42
C ASP A 449 -15.20 -0.43 -15.30
N ASP A 450 -14.91 -1.63 -15.78
CA ASP A 450 -13.55 -2.17 -15.72
C ASP A 450 -12.56 -1.35 -16.55
N GLY A 451 -11.36 -1.18 -16.02
CA GLY A 451 -10.33 -0.30 -16.59
C GLY A 451 -10.64 1.21 -16.56
N SER A 452 -11.82 1.62 -16.10
CA SER A 452 -12.19 3.03 -15.93
C SER A 452 -11.75 3.60 -14.56
N ASN A 453 -12.08 4.86 -14.30
CA ASN A 453 -11.78 5.57 -13.06
C ASN A 453 -13.07 5.88 -12.30
N PRO A 454 -13.06 5.84 -10.95
CA PRO A 454 -14.22 6.20 -10.15
C PRO A 454 -14.51 7.70 -10.23
N THR A 455 -15.75 8.09 -9.98
CA THR A 455 -16.13 9.49 -9.78
C THR A 455 -15.71 9.98 -8.38
N ASP A 456 -15.65 11.30 -8.21
CA ASP A 456 -15.39 11.90 -6.89
C ASP A 456 -16.43 11.48 -5.84
N ASP A 457 -17.69 11.29 -6.24
CA ASP A 457 -18.76 10.84 -5.34
C ASP A 457 -18.51 9.41 -4.83
N ILE A 458 -18.09 8.48 -5.70
CA ILE A 458 -17.73 7.12 -5.31
C ILE A 458 -16.53 7.14 -4.36
N LEU A 459 -15.51 7.94 -4.68
CA LEU A 459 -14.33 8.08 -3.83
C LEU A 459 -14.66 8.65 -2.45
N ALA A 460 -15.47 9.71 -2.40
CA ALA A 460 -15.87 10.36 -1.16
C ALA A 460 -16.72 9.41 -0.28
N ASP A 461 -17.68 8.67 -0.87
CA ASP A 461 -18.47 7.69 -0.12
C ASP A 461 -17.60 6.52 0.38
N PHE A 462 -16.68 6.02 -0.46
CA PHE A 462 -15.74 4.98 -0.05
C PHE A 462 -14.87 5.43 1.13
N ILE A 463 -14.25 6.61 1.03
CA ILE A 463 -13.38 7.15 2.08
C ILE A 463 -14.16 7.33 3.38
N ALA A 464 -15.37 7.89 3.32
CA ALA A 464 -16.21 8.11 4.50
C ALA A 464 -16.55 6.80 5.22
N ARG A 465 -17.01 5.78 4.48
CA ARG A 465 -17.35 4.46 5.04
C ARG A 465 -16.14 3.73 5.58
N ALA A 466 -15.03 3.76 4.83
CA ALA A 466 -13.80 3.09 5.25
C ALA A 466 -13.23 3.74 6.51
N ASP A 467 -13.17 5.08 6.59
CA ASP A 467 -12.71 5.78 7.78
C ASP A 467 -13.62 5.51 8.99
N GLU A 468 -14.93 5.42 8.79
CA GLU A 468 -15.85 5.03 9.86
C GLU A 468 -15.57 3.64 10.42
N VAL A 469 -15.41 2.64 9.56
CA VAL A 469 -15.07 1.27 9.96
C VAL A 469 -13.74 1.23 10.69
N ILE A 470 -12.72 1.91 10.16
CA ILE A 470 -11.36 1.91 10.70
C ILE A 470 -11.30 2.62 12.06
N ARG A 471 -12.03 3.72 12.26
CA ARG A 471 -12.13 4.40 13.56
C ARG A 471 -12.81 3.54 14.64
N ASN A 472 -13.56 2.53 14.23
CA ASN A 472 -14.24 1.57 15.10
C ASN A 472 -13.49 0.22 15.17
N ASP A 473 -12.16 0.25 14.97
CA ASP A 473 -11.26 -0.92 15.02
C ASP A 473 -11.67 -2.06 14.06
N GLY A 474 -12.30 -1.71 12.94
CA GLY A 474 -12.73 -2.65 11.90
C GLY A 474 -11.79 -2.73 10.71
N VAL A 475 -11.98 -3.79 9.92
CA VAL A 475 -11.27 -4.03 8.66
C VAL A 475 -12.23 -3.89 7.48
N VAL A 476 -11.75 -3.29 6.39
CA VAL A 476 -12.47 -3.13 5.13
C VAL A 476 -11.87 -4.05 4.08
N ALA A 477 -12.69 -4.92 3.48
CA ALA A 477 -12.31 -5.76 2.36
C ALA A 477 -12.88 -5.19 1.06
N VAL A 478 -12.04 -4.97 0.06
CA VAL A 478 -12.42 -4.32 -1.21
C VAL A 478 -12.09 -5.25 -2.37
N HIS A 479 -13.04 -5.47 -3.27
CA HIS A 479 -12.80 -6.24 -4.49
C HIS A 479 -13.44 -5.62 -5.72
N CYS A 480 -12.79 -5.89 -6.86
CA CYS A 480 -13.40 -5.82 -8.18
C CYS A 480 -13.39 -7.24 -8.77
N LYS A 481 -13.13 -7.41 -10.06
CA LYS A 481 -12.95 -8.74 -10.67
C LYS A 481 -11.69 -9.44 -10.13
N ALA A 482 -10.50 -8.87 -10.39
CA ALA A 482 -9.21 -9.43 -9.94
C ALA A 482 -8.66 -8.81 -8.64
N GLY A 483 -9.31 -7.78 -8.09
CA GLY A 483 -8.82 -7.10 -6.88
C GLY A 483 -7.55 -6.28 -7.09
N LEU A 484 -7.29 -5.79 -8.31
CA LEU A 484 -6.05 -5.08 -8.68
C LEU A 484 -6.28 -3.62 -9.08
N GLY A 485 -6.95 -3.38 -10.20
CA GLY A 485 -7.13 -2.03 -10.77
C GLY A 485 -8.06 -1.15 -9.96
N ARG A 486 -9.38 -1.33 -10.13
CA ARG A 486 -10.44 -0.58 -9.44
C ARG A 486 -10.25 -0.57 -7.92
N THR A 487 -9.97 -1.74 -7.34
CA THR A 487 -9.66 -1.90 -5.90
C THR A 487 -8.46 -1.04 -5.47
N GLY A 488 -7.36 -1.08 -6.24
CA GLY A 488 -6.16 -0.32 -5.94
C GLY A 488 -6.40 1.18 -5.97
N VAL A 489 -7.26 1.69 -6.85
CA VAL A 489 -7.58 3.14 -6.89
C VAL A 489 -8.27 3.60 -5.61
N LEU A 490 -9.28 2.85 -5.14
CA LEU A 490 -10.03 3.23 -3.93
C LEU A 490 -9.14 3.16 -2.68
N ILE A 491 -8.44 2.04 -2.48
CA ILE A 491 -7.51 1.90 -1.35
C ILE A 491 -6.40 2.95 -1.44
N GLY A 492 -5.83 3.16 -2.63
CA GLY A 492 -4.80 4.17 -2.87
C GLY A 492 -5.27 5.58 -2.56
N ALA A 493 -6.49 5.96 -2.95
CA ALA A 493 -7.08 7.25 -2.62
C ALA A 493 -7.23 7.44 -1.10
N TYR A 494 -7.62 6.38 -0.36
CA TYR A 494 -7.65 6.42 1.11
C TYR A 494 -6.25 6.62 1.70
N LEU A 495 -5.24 5.90 1.20
CA LEU A 495 -3.85 6.06 1.68
C LEU A 495 -3.34 7.49 1.47
N VAL A 496 -3.64 8.08 0.31
CA VAL A 496 -3.32 9.48 0.02
C VAL A 496 -4.06 10.43 0.96
N TRP A 497 -5.39 10.29 1.08
CA TRP A 497 -6.25 11.14 1.91
C TRP A 497 -5.85 11.09 3.39
N LYS A 498 -5.61 9.90 3.94
CA LYS A 498 -5.33 9.70 5.38
C LYS A 498 -3.87 9.92 5.75
N HIS A 499 -2.94 9.48 4.91
CA HIS A 499 -1.52 9.34 5.27
C HIS A 499 -0.58 10.17 4.37
N GLY A 500 -1.12 10.94 3.41
CA GLY A 500 -0.33 11.87 2.62
C GLY A 500 0.68 11.21 1.68
N PHE A 501 0.38 10.01 1.18
CA PHE A 501 1.15 9.38 0.11
C PHE A 501 1.11 10.23 -1.16
N SER A 502 2.20 10.24 -1.94
CA SER A 502 2.13 10.59 -3.35
C SER A 502 1.49 9.44 -4.15
N ALA A 503 1.08 9.70 -5.39
CA ALA A 503 0.57 8.64 -6.26
C ALA A 503 1.59 7.51 -6.47
N GLY A 504 2.85 7.86 -6.78
CA GLY A 504 3.91 6.88 -6.99
C GLY A 504 4.22 6.06 -5.74
N GLU A 505 4.27 6.71 -4.58
CA GLU A 505 4.45 6.06 -3.28
C GLU A 505 3.32 5.07 -2.97
N ALA A 506 2.05 5.48 -3.19
CA ALA A 506 0.89 4.63 -2.93
C ALA A 506 0.87 3.41 -3.86
N ILE A 507 1.08 3.60 -5.17
CA ILE A 507 1.11 2.50 -6.13
C ILE A 507 2.29 1.57 -5.84
N GLY A 508 3.48 2.12 -5.56
CA GLY A 508 4.67 1.35 -5.23
C GLY A 508 4.50 0.50 -3.98
N PHE A 509 3.94 1.08 -2.92
CA PHE A 509 3.61 0.34 -1.69
C PHE A 509 2.54 -0.74 -1.93
N MET A 510 1.44 -0.41 -2.62
CA MET A 510 0.41 -1.39 -2.90
C MET A 510 0.93 -2.54 -3.76
N ARG A 511 1.79 -2.28 -4.77
CA ARG A 511 2.41 -3.35 -5.58
C ARG A 511 3.44 -4.18 -4.79
N PHE A 512 4.09 -3.58 -3.80
CA PHE A 512 4.91 -4.33 -2.84
C PHE A 512 4.07 -5.27 -1.97
N MET A 513 2.84 -4.88 -1.60
CA MET A 513 1.93 -5.72 -0.80
C MET A 513 1.09 -6.70 -1.64
N ARG A 514 0.69 -6.32 -2.85
CA ARG A 514 -0.09 -7.10 -3.82
C ARG A 514 0.31 -6.69 -5.23
N PRO A 515 1.14 -7.48 -5.93
CA PRO A 515 1.57 -7.19 -7.29
C PRO A 515 0.41 -6.87 -8.24
N GLY A 516 0.64 -5.97 -9.19
CA GLY A 516 -0.34 -5.61 -10.22
C GLY A 516 -1.39 -4.56 -9.85
N CYS A 517 -1.45 -4.08 -8.59
CA CYS A 517 -2.38 -3.01 -8.20
C CYS A 517 -2.25 -1.74 -9.06
N VAL A 518 -3.41 -1.13 -9.36
CA VAL A 518 -3.59 0.08 -10.18
C VAL A 518 -3.11 -0.10 -11.63
N VAL A 519 -4.05 -0.14 -12.58
CA VAL A 519 -3.78 -0.61 -13.96
C VAL A 519 -4.07 0.46 -14.99
N GLY A 520 -3.18 0.62 -15.97
CA GLY A 520 -3.39 1.47 -17.15
C GLY A 520 -3.73 2.93 -16.79
N PRO A 521 -4.84 3.49 -17.32
CA PRO A 521 -5.24 4.89 -17.09
C PRO A 521 -5.41 5.29 -15.62
N GLN A 522 -5.65 4.32 -14.74
CA GLN A 522 -5.83 4.55 -13.31
C GLN A 522 -4.59 5.13 -12.63
N GLN A 523 -3.39 4.82 -13.15
CA GLN A 523 -2.15 5.37 -12.62
C GLN A 523 -2.07 6.89 -12.84
N HIS A 524 -2.42 7.35 -14.04
CA HIS A 524 -2.49 8.77 -14.37
C HIS A 524 -3.59 9.47 -13.59
N PHE A 525 -4.73 8.82 -13.40
CA PHE A 525 -5.81 9.35 -12.58
C PHE A 525 -5.36 9.60 -11.13
N MET A 526 -4.68 8.64 -10.50
CA MET A 526 -4.09 8.86 -9.16
C MET A 526 -3.05 9.98 -9.18
N TYR A 527 -2.17 10.02 -10.18
CA TYR A 527 -1.15 11.06 -10.31
C TYR A 527 -1.74 12.47 -10.47
N GLN A 528 -2.85 12.61 -11.18
CA GLN A 528 -3.51 13.90 -11.39
C GLN A 528 -4.27 14.38 -10.15
N ASN A 529 -4.81 13.44 -9.35
CA ASN A 529 -5.73 13.77 -8.27
C ASN A 529 -5.14 13.69 -6.86
N PHE A 530 -3.95 13.10 -6.65
CA PHE A 530 -3.43 12.88 -5.29
C PHE A 530 -3.33 14.18 -4.46
N VAL A 531 -2.95 15.29 -5.08
CA VAL A 531 -2.87 16.59 -4.39
C VAL A 531 -4.23 17.03 -3.85
N GLU A 532 -5.30 16.77 -4.61
CA GLU A 532 -6.65 17.13 -4.19
C GLU A 532 -7.15 16.20 -3.08
N TRP A 533 -6.86 14.89 -3.17
CA TRP A 533 -7.17 13.97 -2.08
C TRP A 533 -6.44 14.29 -0.77
N VAL A 534 -5.20 14.78 -0.83
CA VAL A 534 -4.50 15.31 0.35
C VAL A 534 -5.22 16.53 0.93
N LYS A 535 -5.69 17.47 0.08
CA LYS A 535 -6.46 18.63 0.56
C LYS A 535 -7.79 18.21 1.19
N TRP A 536 -8.46 17.21 0.63
CA TRP A 536 -9.67 16.63 1.23
C TRP A 536 -9.35 16.13 2.65
N GLY A 537 -8.27 15.35 2.82
CA GLY A 537 -7.84 14.85 4.13
C GLY A 537 -7.55 15.96 5.14
N VAL A 538 -6.81 16.99 4.73
CA VAL A 538 -6.53 18.16 5.58
C VAL A 538 -7.80 18.89 5.97
N ARG A 539 -8.73 19.10 5.02
CA ARG A 539 -10.01 19.77 5.25
C ARG A 539 -10.89 18.97 6.22
N ASP A 540 -11.01 17.67 6.00
CA ASP A 540 -11.86 16.80 6.81
C ASP A 540 -11.34 16.68 8.24
N GLN A 541 -10.02 16.57 8.41
CA GLN A 541 -9.40 16.59 9.74
C GLN A 541 -9.67 17.92 10.46
N ALA A 542 -9.50 19.06 9.79
CA ALA A 542 -9.78 20.37 10.36
C ALA A 542 -11.27 20.53 10.75
N LEU A 543 -12.19 20.02 9.94
CA LEU A 543 -13.62 20.01 10.25
C LEU A 543 -13.94 19.10 11.44
N ALA A 544 -13.32 17.93 11.53
CA ALA A 544 -13.49 17.00 12.65
C ALA A 544 -12.99 17.63 13.96
N ASP A 545 -11.81 18.27 13.94
CA ASP A 545 -11.24 18.95 15.11
C ASP A 545 -12.13 20.12 15.56
N ALA A 546 -12.63 20.93 14.61
CA ALA A 546 -13.56 22.01 14.92
C ALA A 546 -14.87 21.50 15.54
N ARG A 547 -15.44 20.41 15.00
CA ARG A 547 -16.64 19.77 15.58
C ARG A 547 -16.39 19.27 17.00
N LYS A 548 -15.23 18.68 17.26
CA LYS A 548 -14.84 18.22 18.59
C LYS A 548 -14.73 19.38 19.58
N MET A 549 -14.05 20.47 19.20
CA MET A 549 -13.94 21.67 20.04
C MET A 549 -15.31 22.28 20.37
N LEU A 550 -16.21 22.35 19.38
CA LEU A 550 -17.58 22.83 19.60
C LEU A 550 -18.38 21.92 20.53
N ALA A 551 -18.22 20.60 20.41
CA ALA A 551 -18.89 19.64 21.28
C ALA A 551 -18.37 19.72 22.73
N GLU A 552 -17.06 19.88 22.92
CA GLU A 552 -16.44 20.06 24.23
C GLU A 552 -16.88 21.37 24.90
N GLU A 553 -16.91 22.48 24.16
CA GLU A 553 -17.37 23.76 24.70
C GLU A 553 -18.87 23.74 25.01
N LYS A 554 -19.68 23.11 24.16
CA LYS A 554 -21.12 22.89 24.43
C LYS A 554 -21.31 22.07 25.73
N ALA A 555 -20.59 20.97 25.89
CA ALA A 555 -20.65 20.14 27.10
C ALA A 555 -20.21 20.92 28.36
N ARG A 556 -19.19 21.79 28.22
CA ARG A 556 -18.73 22.66 29.31
C ARG A 556 -19.78 23.69 29.71
N LEU A 557 -20.45 24.34 28.75
CA LEU A 557 -21.51 25.30 29.01
C LEU A 557 -22.73 24.62 29.66
N GLU A 558 -23.12 23.43 29.18
CA GLU A 558 -24.20 22.63 29.78
C GLU A 558 -23.87 22.22 31.22
N ALA A 559 -22.61 21.88 31.53
CA ALA A 559 -22.18 21.58 32.89
C ALA A 559 -22.19 22.80 33.82
N GLN A 560 -21.91 24.02 33.30
CA GLN A 560 -22.01 25.27 34.07
C GLN A 560 -23.46 25.69 34.34
N TYR A 561 -24.39 25.37 33.45
CA TYR A 561 -25.78 25.83 33.54
C TYR A 561 -26.74 24.85 34.26
N LYS A 562 -26.23 23.97 35.14
CA LYS A 562 -27.08 23.13 35.99
C LYS A 562 -27.93 24.02 36.92
N PRO A 563 -29.27 24.05 36.82
CA PRO A 563 -30.09 24.91 37.66
C PRO A 563 -30.05 24.42 39.11
N SER A 564 -29.63 25.29 40.03
CA SER A 564 -29.76 25.06 41.46
C SER A 564 -31.24 24.94 41.83
N THR A 565 -31.63 23.77 42.33
CA THR A 565 -32.98 23.52 42.86
C THR A 565 -33.27 24.52 43.98
N PRO A 566 -34.41 25.24 43.99
CA PRO A 566 -34.74 26.10 45.12
C PRO A 566 -35.02 25.24 46.36
N PRO A 567 -34.60 25.64 47.58
CA PRO A 567 -34.82 24.84 48.77
C PRO A 567 -36.30 24.87 49.16
N SER A 568 -36.96 23.73 49.00
CA SER A 568 -38.29 23.47 49.54
C SER A 568 -38.22 23.43 51.06
N THR A 569 -38.77 24.46 51.72
CA THR A 569 -39.00 24.48 53.17
C THR A 569 -40.47 24.23 53.47
N THR A 570 -40.89 22.96 53.40
CA THR A 570 -42.21 22.57 53.93
C THR A 570 -42.10 22.39 55.45
N ARG A 571 -42.31 23.46 56.22
CA ARG A 571 -42.49 23.37 57.67
C ARG A 571 -43.97 23.16 57.96
N ALA A 572 -44.34 21.91 58.22
CA ALA A 572 -45.67 21.53 58.68
C ALA A 572 -45.99 22.22 60.02
N ILE A 573 -47.05 23.04 60.06
CA ILE A 573 -47.65 23.53 61.31
C ILE A 573 -49.06 22.96 61.40
N LYS A 574 -49.23 22.05 62.36
CA LYS A 574 -50.51 21.48 62.79
C LYS A 574 -51.04 22.34 63.94
N ARG A 575 -52.24 22.90 63.86
CA ARG A 575 -53.07 23.24 65.05
C ARG A 575 -54.57 23.26 64.70
N ARG A 576 -55.34 22.69 65.61
CA ARG A 576 -56.78 22.40 65.59
C ARG A 576 -57.65 23.64 65.93
N ALA A 577 -58.84 23.65 65.31
CA ALA A 577 -60.19 23.95 65.80
C ALA A 577 -60.48 25.18 66.68
N ALA A 578 -61.43 26.02 66.25
CA ALA A 578 -62.78 26.21 66.83
C ALA A 578 -63.52 27.31 66.04
N GLY A 579 -64.85 27.19 65.93
CA GLY A 579 -65.67 27.87 64.94
C GLY A 579 -66.20 29.27 65.29
N SER A 580 -67.04 29.79 64.39
CA SER A 580 -68.23 30.60 64.69
C SER A 580 -68.94 31.00 63.40
N ASP A 581 -70.26 30.88 63.43
CA ASP A 581 -71.24 31.38 62.46
C ASP A 581 -71.05 32.85 62.03
N ALA A 582 -71.45 33.20 60.80
CA ALA A 582 -72.58 34.10 60.52
C ALA A 582 -72.55 34.73 59.10
N ALA A 583 -73.63 34.46 58.36
CA ALA A 583 -74.46 35.40 57.58
C ALA A 583 -73.91 36.23 56.38
N LYS A 584 -74.47 35.88 55.20
CA LYS A 584 -75.19 36.70 54.18
C LYS A 584 -74.52 37.92 53.52
N VAL A 585 -74.60 37.94 52.18
CA VAL A 585 -75.18 38.96 51.23
C VAL A 585 -74.48 38.72 49.86
N ALA A 586 -75.09 38.05 48.86
CA ALA A 586 -76.06 38.48 47.84
C ALA A 586 -75.47 39.29 46.65
N GLY A 587 -75.83 38.87 45.42
CA GLY A 587 -75.66 39.56 44.11
C GLY A 587 -74.80 38.76 43.11
N ASP A 588 -75.39 37.90 42.25
CA ASP A 588 -75.82 38.15 40.84
C ASP A 588 -74.64 38.44 39.88
N GLU A 589 -74.50 37.88 38.67
CA GLU A 589 -75.47 37.30 37.73
C GLU A 589 -74.73 36.50 36.62
N SER A 590 -75.29 35.33 36.20
CA SER A 590 -75.48 34.85 34.80
C SER A 590 -74.26 34.64 33.84
N VAL A 591 -74.13 33.67 32.92
CA VAL A 591 -74.97 32.74 32.11
C VAL A 591 -74.01 31.58 31.67
N ALA A 592 -74.27 30.29 31.94
CA ALA A 592 -74.86 29.23 31.07
C ALA A 592 -74.22 29.10 29.66
N ASP A 593 -73.98 27.96 29.01
CA ASP A 593 -74.22 26.51 29.15
C ASP A 593 -73.14 25.84 28.24
N GLU A 594 -72.54 24.68 28.53
CA GLU A 594 -73.02 23.31 28.23
C GLU A 594 -73.56 23.14 26.79
N HIS A 595 -73.29 22.11 25.99
CA HIS A 595 -73.05 20.70 26.26
C HIS A 595 -72.62 20.00 24.93
N GLU A 596 -71.97 18.84 25.07
CA GLU A 596 -72.09 17.55 24.31
C GLU A 596 -72.76 17.53 22.91
N GLY A 597 -72.42 16.68 21.94
CA GLY A 597 -71.68 15.41 21.92
C GLY A 597 -72.08 14.60 20.68
N SER A 598 -71.27 13.57 20.39
CA SER A 598 -71.56 12.28 19.72
C SER A 598 -72.10 12.21 18.27
N ASP A 599 -71.24 11.61 17.43
CA ASP A 599 -71.43 10.32 16.72
C ASP A 599 -72.33 10.12 15.47
N THR A 600 -71.70 9.35 14.56
CA THR A 600 -72.19 8.28 13.68
C THR A 600 -72.73 8.58 12.27
N ASP A 601 -71.91 8.12 11.31
CA ASP A 601 -72.16 7.11 10.28
C ASP A 601 -73.13 7.31 9.10
N ALA A 602 -72.64 6.75 7.98
CA ALA A 602 -73.31 6.04 6.88
C ALA A 602 -73.46 6.75 5.51
N GLU A 603 -72.62 6.23 4.62
CA GLU A 603 -72.73 5.97 3.17
C GLU A 603 -74.12 6.07 2.51
N GLU A 604 -74.23 6.64 1.31
CA GLU A 604 -74.19 5.93 0.00
C GLU A 604 -74.61 6.85 -1.18
N HIS A 605 -73.87 6.72 -2.28
CA HIS A 605 -74.25 6.78 -3.72
C HIS A 605 -75.24 7.81 -4.30
N GLU A 606 -74.79 8.54 -5.33
CA GLU A 606 -75.49 8.58 -6.64
C GLU A 606 -74.59 9.00 -7.83
N GLU A 607 -74.81 8.30 -8.95
CA GLU A 607 -74.39 8.46 -10.35
C GLU A 607 -74.70 9.85 -10.97
N ALA A 608 -74.30 10.31 -12.16
CA ALA A 608 -73.41 9.95 -13.29
C ALA A 608 -73.40 11.16 -14.28
N VAL A 609 -72.77 10.98 -15.45
CA VAL A 609 -72.80 11.79 -16.70
C VAL A 609 -71.71 12.88 -16.76
N GLY A 610 -70.76 12.95 -17.71
CA GLY A 610 -70.55 12.28 -19.00
C GLY A 610 -70.54 13.32 -20.14
N THR A 611 -69.38 13.68 -20.71
CA THR A 611 -69.09 14.14 -22.12
C THR A 611 -67.67 14.74 -22.20
N GLU A 612 -66.73 14.12 -22.90
CA GLU A 612 -66.31 14.30 -24.31
C GLU A 612 -65.27 15.41 -24.59
N ARG A 613 -64.13 14.95 -25.14
CA ARG A 613 -63.23 15.53 -26.17
C ARG A 613 -62.71 16.97 -25.98
N VAL A 614 -61.37 17.09 -25.93
CA VAL A 614 -60.47 17.42 -27.07
C VAL A 614 -59.08 16.87 -26.74
#